data_AF-A2FI18-F1
#
_entry.id   AF-A2FI18-F1
#
_cell.length_a   1.000
_cell.length_b   1.000
_cell.length_c   1.000
_cell.angle_alpha   90.00
_cell.angle_beta   90.00
_cell.angle_gamma   90.00
#
_symmetry.space_group_name_H-M   'P 1'
#
loop_
_entity.id
_entity.type
_entity.pdbx_description
1 polymer ?
#
loop_
_entity_poly.entity_id
_entity_poly.type
_entity_poly.pdbx_seq_one_letter_code
_entity_poly.pdbx_strand_id
1 'polypeptide(L)'
;MRTCVLLEPLGTTPTEEQTTDTLISVMSNGYIYSIPIRFSLQDYLFTPEQKSLGLIPHLLKLNQSVFHNSKLAITDILAYSKNLNITCLGHFEPIPQTKRIRAEISKDRKSLIISGVIYNKIPSIAVYSIKPKSLSLVFVDSLFGVIDMCFHPSPNTLLALPRAMTGMISQVTLPATMPEHYSHRVIPQITFLGHPSKRMMHIISCKTTTHHQFATWTDDERPTISFWRVSPEPGIQRWFETSMQLMIPAFIQNLQVDSKGDRLGFVLQTEEYTSIAIWDLKKETDRQNNLMIPSDEFGQVLTSKWQQPFNVVCGPTTHDEAFYVLTTKGLFMHNGSQIWKWPQTEIPMTNFYSTKGIYIFYVNTEGELHMISVHEGDVNAGGILLKSQKAPPVPFVKATMKGPCDTAVGVHCYRCSNCRMPLIHPLVCSSDGLECCYCSKSCQEEHWPMLVAVNSYFSLDPDIRTHPSKTSKFTPGGPLSSHYMLHD
;
A
#
# COMPACT_ATOMS: atom_id res chain seq x y z
N MET A 1 -8.69 -16.20 -1.12
CA MET A 1 -7.23 -16.40 -1.17
C MET A 1 -6.61 -15.53 -0.08
N ARG A 2 -5.81 -16.10 0.84
CA ARG A 2 -5.19 -15.35 1.94
C ARG A 2 -3.86 -14.78 1.44
N THR A 3 -3.89 -13.55 0.96
CA THR A 3 -2.67 -12.88 0.49
C THR A 3 -2.07 -12.03 1.60
N CYS A 4 -0.76 -12.10 1.77
CA CYS A 4 -0.04 -11.18 2.65
C CYS A 4 0.17 -9.83 1.93
N VAL A 5 -0.42 -8.77 2.46
CA VAL A 5 -0.36 -7.41 1.90
C VAL A 5 0.91 -6.69 2.32
N LEU A 6 1.40 -6.96 3.54
CA LEU A 6 2.62 -6.38 4.09
C LEU A 6 3.39 -7.43 4.89
N LEU A 7 4.68 -7.58 4.59
CA LEU A 7 5.64 -8.34 5.39
C LEU A 7 6.90 -7.49 5.57
N GLU A 8 7.10 -6.96 6.78
CA GLU A 8 8.15 -5.98 7.09
C GLU A 8 8.71 -6.19 8.52
N PRO A 9 9.95 -5.78 8.80
CA PRO A 9 10.52 -5.88 10.14
C PRO A 9 10.00 -4.76 11.06
N LEU A 10 9.69 -5.12 12.30
CA LEU A 10 9.44 -4.19 13.42
C LEU A 10 10.72 -3.81 14.17
N GLY A 11 11.77 -4.61 14.05
CA GLY A 11 13.06 -4.43 14.73
C GLY A 11 13.44 -5.64 15.59
N THR A 12 14.60 -5.54 16.24
CA THR A 12 15.12 -6.56 17.15
C THR A 12 14.46 -6.45 18.51
N THR A 13 13.88 -7.54 19.01
CA THR A 13 13.55 -7.68 20.43
C THR A 13 14.76 -8.30 21.14
N PRO A 14 15.45 -7.58 22.04
CA PRO A 14 16.46 -8.21 22.87
C PRO A 14 15.76 -9.13 23.87
N THR A 15 15.78 -10.43 23.59
CA THR A 15 15.52 -11.48 24.58
C THR A 15 16.85 -11.99 25.11
N GLU A 16 16.92 -12.33 26.40
CA GLU A 16 18.15 -12.56 27.18
C GLU A 16 19.13 -13.61 26.62
N GLU A 17 18.76 -14.40 25.61
CA GLU A 17 19.65 -15.43 25.04
C GLU A 17 19.82 -15.41 23.51
N GLN A 18 19.03 -14.67 22.73
CA GLN A 18 19.16 -14.63 21.26
C GLN A 18 18.57 -13.33 20.66
N THR A 19 19.22 -12.78 19.63
CA THR A 19 18.65 -11.69 18.81
C THR A 19 17.53 -12.24 17.93
N THR A 20 16.29 -11.92 18.28
CA THR A 20 15.11 -12.19 17.45
C THR A 20 14.74 -10.93 16.70
N ASP A 21 14.61 -11.04 15.37
CA ASP A 21 13.91 -10.02 14.60
C ASP A 21 12.42 -10.31 14.68
N THR A 22 11.58 -9.28 14.70
CA THR A 22 10.14 -9.46 14.64
C THR A 22 9.62 -8.94 13.31
N LEU A 23 8.86 -9.75 12.58
CA LEU A 23 8.13 -9.33 11.39
C LEU A 23 6.70 -8.93 11.77
N ILE A 24 6.16 -7.92 11.11
CA ILE A 24 4.72 -7.66 11.04
C ILE A 24 4.19 -8.22 9.73
N SER A 25 3.09 -8.98 9.81
CA SER A 25 2.36 -9.51 8.66
C SER A 25 0.94 -8.96 8.67
N VAL A 26 0.52 -8.33 7.57
CA VAL A 26 -0.87 -7.86 7.37
C VAL A 26 -1.51 -8.70 6.29
N MET A 27 -2.56 -9.45 6.66
CA MET A 27 -3.25 -10.35 5.76
C MET A 27 -4.48 -9.69 5.14
N SER A 28 -4.79 -10.01 3.88
CA SER A 28 -5.96 -9.47 3.17
C SER A 28 -7.31 -9.89 3.75
N ASN A 29 -7.34 -10.88 4.64
CA ASN A 29 -8.52 -11.27 5.40
C ASN A 29 -8.70 -10.50 6.71
N GLY A 30 -7.91 -9.46 6.97
CA GLY A 30 -8.08 -8.57 8.11
C GLY A 30 -7.17 -8.84 9.30
N TYR A 31 -6.48 -10.00 9.35
CA TYR A 31 -5.63 -10.33 10.49
C TYR A 31 -4.25 -9.71 10.41
N ILE A 32 -3.76 -9.23 11.56
CA ILE A 32 -2.43 -8.63 11.68
C ILE A 32 -1.63 -9.42 12.73
N TYR A 33 -0.47 -9.90 12.33
CA TYR A 33 0.38 -10.76 13.14
C TYR A 33 1.74 -10.14 13.40
N SER A 34 2.25 -10.34 14.60
CA SER A 34 3.66 -10.23 14.95
C SER A 34 4.27 -11.62 14.95
N ILE A 35 5.32 -11.79 14.17
CA ILE A 35 5.97 -13.07 13.93
C ILE A 35 7.43 -12.92 14.36
N PRO A 36 7.84 -13.47 15.52
CA PRO A 36 9.25 -13.53 15.87
C PRO A 36 9.95 -14.45 14.88
N ILE A 37 11.04 -14.01 14.28
CA ILE A 37 11.92 -14.82 13.45
C ILE A 37 13.26 -15.00 14.16
N ARG A 38 13.76 -16.23 14.11
CA ARG A 38 15.10 -16.58 14.56
C ARG A 38 15.97 -16.88 13.36
N PHE A 39 17.27 -16.63 13.49
CA PHE A 39 18.25 -16.87 12.43
C PHE A 39 18.90 -18.26 12.54
N SER A 40 18.47 -19.09 13.50
CA SER A 40 18.94 -20.46 13.62
C SER A 40 18.12 -21.37 12.73
N LEU A 41 18.79 -22.07 11.82
CA LEU A 41 18.18 -23.09 10.96
C LEU A 41 17.43 -24.15 11.80
N GLN A 42 17.91 -24.46 13.00
CA GLN A 42 17.31 -25.47 13.88
C GLN A 42 15.88 -25.14 14.34
N ASP A 43 15.48 -23.86 14.28
CA ASP A 43 14.12 -23.42 14.66
C ASP A 43 13.07 -23.65 13.57
N TYR A 44 13.51 -24.12 12.39
CA TYR A 44 12.64 -24.37 11.26
C TYR A 44 12.69 -25.84 10.83
N LEU A 45 11.52 -26.40 10.55
CA LEU A 45 11.40 -27.74 9.99
C LEU A 45 11.65 -27.65 8.49
N PHE A 46 12.79 -28.13 8.06
CA PHE A 46 13.10 -28.27 6.65
C PHE A 46 12.44 -29.52 6.09
N THR A 47 11.85 -29.44 4.90
CA THR A 47 11.50 -30.60 4.09
C THR A 47 12.61 -30.86 3.07
N PRO A 48 13.50 -31.85 3.27
CA PRO A 48 14.41 -32.24 2.21
C PRO A 48 13.88 -33.49 1.52
N GLU A 49 13.64 -33.41 0.20
CA GLU A 49 14.03 -34.53 -0.65
C GLU A 49 15.57 -34.58 -0.69
N GLN A 50 16.17 -35.14 0.37
CA GLN A 50 17.29 -36.08 0.31
C GLN A 50 17.72 -36.51 1.71
N LYS A 51 17.37 -37.76 2.02
CA LYS A 51 18.07 -38.73 2.88
C LYS A 51 18.72 -38.22 4.18
N SER A 52 18.00 -38.54 5.27
CA SER A 52 18.49 -39.08 6.54
C SER A 52 19.48 -38.24 7.37
N LEU A 53 18.99 -37.73 8.50
CA LEU A 53 19.35 -38.24 9.84
C LEU A 53 18.47 -37.58 10.93
N GLY A 54 17.60 -38.37 11.57
CA GLY A 54 17.54 -38.33 13.03
C GLY A 54 16.27 -37.94 13.80
N LEU A 55 15.16 -37.43 13.23
CA LEU A 55 14.02 -36.96 14.08
C LEU A 55 12.58 -37.23 13.57
N ILE A 56 12.40 -38.09 12.57
CA ILE A 56 11.08 -38.36 11.93
C ILE A 56 10.12 -39.35 12.66
N PRO A 57 10.43 -40.07 13.76
CA PRO A 57 9.43 -40.99 14.35
C PRO A 57 8.18 -40.37 14.99
N HIS A 58 8.08 -39.04 15.17
CA HIS A 58 6.93 -38.42 15.85
C HIS A 58 5.93 -37.65 14.97
N LEU A 59 6.23 -37.36 13.71
CA LEU A 59 5.35 -36.54 12.86
C LEU A 59 4.50 -37.32 11.85
N LEU A 60 4.72 -38.63 11.68
CA LEU A 60 3.96 -39.46 10.74
C LEU A 60 2.67 -40.09 11.33
N LYS A 61 2.01 -39.42 12.29
CA LYS A 61 0.67 -39.81 12.75
C LYS A 61 -0.49 -38.98 12.19
N LEU A 62 -0.24 -38.04 11.28
CA LEU A 62 -1.32 -37.24 10.67
C LEU A 62 -1.15 -37.18 9.15
N ASN A 63 -2.00 -37.97 8.47
CA ASN A 63 -2.43 -37.93 7.07
C ASN A 63 -1.38 -38.14 5.97
N GLN A 64 -1.18 -39.42 5.64
CA GLN A 64 -0.67 -39.88 4.35
C GLN A 64 -1.80 -39.92 3.31
N SER A 65 -1.78 -39.04 2.31
CA SER A 65 -2.37 -39.32 0.99
C SER A 65 -2.05 -38.28 -0.10
N VAL A 66 -0.85 -37.69 -0.17
CA VAL A 66 -0.44 -36.85 -1.34
C VAL A 66 1.09 -36.87 -1.51
N PHE A 67 1.72 -38.01 -1.83
CA PHE A 67 3.17 -38.05 -2.10
C PHE A 67 3.56 -39.06 -3.19
N HIS A 68 2.84 -39.07 -4.30
CA HIS A 68 3.36 -39.68 -5.52
C HIS A 68 3.06 -38.81 -6.74
N ASN A 69 4.14 -38.37 -7.41
CA ASN A 69 4.23 -37.74 -8.73
C ASN A 69 4.30 -36.21 -8.82
N SER A 70 5.30 -35.57 -8.19
CA SER A 70 5.81 -34.27 -8.66
C SER A 70 7.27 -34.41 -9.11
N LYS A 71 7.54 -34.03 -10.36
CA LYS A 71 8.89 -33.67 -10.82
C LYS A 71 9.20 -32.30 -10.21
N LEU A 72 9.64 -32.30 -8.95
CA LEU A 72 10.13 -31.12 -8.25
C LEU A 72 11.39 -30.61 -8.97
N ALA A 73 11.31 -29.40 -9.53
CA ALA A 73 12.49 -28.66 -9.96
C ALA A 73 12.84 -27.65 -8.85
N ILE A 74 14.05 -27.84 -8.32
CA ILE A 74 14.79 -27.05 -7.33
C ILE A 74 14.54 -27.43 -5.86
N THR A 75 15.68 -27.67 -5.23
CA THR A 75 16.04 -27.92 -3.83
C THR A 75 15.53 -26.82 -2.90
N ASP A 76 14.22 -26.73 -2.78
CA ASP A 76 13.53 -25.91 -1.79
C ASP A 76 13.77 -26.51 -0.40
N ILE A 77 14.77 -26.00 0.34
CA ILE A 77 14.79 -26.23 1.78
C ILE A 77 13.71 -25.33 2.41
N LEU A 78 12.44 -25.70 2.20
CA LEU A 78 11.28 -25.02 2.78
C LEU A 78 11.27 -25.27 4.26
N ALA A 79 11.55 -24.20 4.99
CA ALA A 79 11.56 -24.20 6.44
C ALA A 79 10.20 -23.71 6.96
N TYR A 80 9.39 -24.63 7.49
CA TYR A 80 8.17 -24.30 8.22
C TYR A 80 8.46 -24.26 9.71
N SER A 81 8.17 -23.16 10.40
CA SER A 81 8.32 -23.12 11.86
C SER A 81 6.98 -23.30 12.56
N LYS A 82 6.79 -24.49 13.11
CA LYS A 82 5.61 -24.87 13.92
C LYS A 82 5.64 -24.27 15.32
N ASN A 83 6.81 -23.75 15.75
CA ASN A 83 7.10 -23.33 17.11
C ASN A 83 7.27 -21.80 17.24
N LEU A 84 6.98 -21.00 16.21
CA LEU A 84 6.97 -19.55 16.36
C LEU A 84 5.76 -19.14 17.20
N ASN A 85 6.01 -18.39 18.27
CA ASN A 85 4.95 -17.73 19.05
C ASN A 85 4.38 -16.55 18.26
N ILE A 86 3.62 -16.85 17.21
CA ILE A 86 2.92 -15.86 16.40
C ILE A 86 1.86 -15.19 17.28
N THR A 87 1.96 -13.88 17.41
CA THR A 87 1.02 -13.08 18.19
C THR A 87 0.07 -12.36 17.25
N CYS A 88 -1.23 -12.61 17.37
CA CYS A 88 -2.22 -11.77 16.69
C CYS A 88 -2.28 -10.40 17.39
N LEU A 89 -1.89 -9.35 16.70
CA LEU A 89 -1.91 -7.98 17.22
C LEU A 89 -3.29 -7.33 17.11
N GLY A 90 -4.11 -7.81 16.17
CA GLY A 90 -5.46 -7.29 15.96
C GLY A 90 -6.11 -7.81 14.69
N HIS A 91 -7.35 -7.38 14.49
CA HIS A 91 -8.16 -7.68 13.33
C HIS A 91 -8.86 -6.40 12.85
N PHE A 92 -8.91 -6.19 11.54
CA PHE A 92 -9.73 -5.18 10.88
C PHE A 92 -10.70 -5.86 9.93
N GLU A 93 -11.83 -5.23 9.66
CA GLU A 93 -12.75 -5.72 8.63
C GLU A 93 -12.25 -5.24 7.26
N PRO A 94 -11.83 -6.13 6.34
CA PRO A 94 -11.37 -5.71 5.02
C PRO A 94 -12.54 -5.37 4.10
N ILE A 95 -12.34 -4.45 3.16
CA ILE A 95 -13.28 -4.33 2.04
C ILE A 95 -13.30 -5.64 1.22
N PRO A 96 -14.48 -6.11 0.76
CA PRO A 96 -14.60 -7.40 0.05
C PRO A 96 -13.71 -7.52 -1.21
N GLN A 97 -13.32 -6.39 -1.79
CA GLN A 97 -12.42 -6.32 -2.95
C GLN A 97 -10.96 -6.27 -2.49
N THR A 98 -10.33 -7.42 -2.31
CA THR A 98 -8.95 -7.57 -1.77
C THR A 98 -7.88 -6.78 -2.52
N LYS A 99 -8.05 -6.51 -3.82
CA LYS A 99 -7.11 -5.72 -4.65
C LYS A 99 -6.95 -4.26 -4.17
N ARG A 100 -7.82 -3.78 -3.29
CA ARG A 100 -7.80 -2.41 -2.76
C ARG A 100 -7.18 -2.31 -1.38
N ILE A 101 -6.71 -3.41 -0.79
CA ILE A 101 -6.05 -3.37 0.51
C ILE A 101 -4.57 -3.06 0.30
N ARG A 102 -4.10 -1.97 0.89
CA ARG A 102 -2.68 -1.59 0.94
C ARG A 102 -2.31 -1.32 2.38
N ALA A 103 -1.11 -1.71 2.78
CA ALA A 103 -0.59 -1.40 4.10
C ALA A 103 0.83 -0.84 4.00
N GLU A 104 1.16 0.09 4.89
CA GLU A 104 2.46 0.73 4.98
C GLU A 104 2.81 0.94 6.45
N ILE A 105 4.08 0.73 6.79
CA ILE A 105 4.60 0.95 8.15
C ILE A 105 5.46 2.20 8.19
N SER A 106 5.33 2.97 9.26
CA SER A 106 6.09 4.20 9.46
C SER A 106 7.60 3.93 9.56
N LYS A 107 8.40 4.96 9.29
CA LYS A 107 9.87 4.86 9.37
C LYS A 107 10.39 4.39 10.73
N ASP A 108 9.76 4.85 11.81
CA ASP A 108 10.09 4.46 13.18
C ASP A 108 9.50 3.11 13.60
N ARG A 109 8.76 2.45 12.69
CA ARG A 109 8.09 1.15 12.88
C ARG A 109 7.06 1.12 14.02
N LYS A 110 6.55 2.30 14.43
CA LYS A 110 5.56 2.42 15.51
C LYS A 110 4.13 2.61 15.04
N SER A 111 3.91 2.91 13.76
CA SER A 111 2.59 3.16 13.20
C SER A 111 2.38 2.36 11.91
N LEU A 112 1.15 1.92 11.69
CA LEU A 112 0.71 1.16 10.53
C LEU A 112 -0.47 1.88 9.89
N ILE A 113 -0.38 2.21 8.60
CA ILE A 113 -1.53 2.67 7.80
C ILE A 113 -2.06 1.46 7.05
N ILE A 114 -3.39 1.31 7.04
CA ILE A 114 -4.10 0.33 6.22
C ILE A 114 -5.18 1.04 5.43
N SER A 115 -5.04 1.02 4.11
CA SER A 115 -6.05 1.45 3.16
C SER A 115 -6.95 0.26 2.82
N GLY A 116 -8.26 0.48 2.73
CA GLY A 116 -9.22 -0.58 2.40
C GLY A 116 -9.79 -1.31 3.62
N VAL A 117 -9.93 -0.61 4.74
CA VAL A 117 -10.64 -1.12 5.91
C VAL A 117 -12.12 -0.71 5.87
N ILE A 118 -13.00 -1.51 6.45
CA ILE A 118 -14.36 -1.11 6.78
C ILE A 118 -14.34 -0.65 8.23
N TYR A 119 -14.68 0.61 8.46
CA TYR A 119 -14.90 1.16 9.79
C TYR A 119 -16.32 1.70 9.84
N ASN A 120 -17.13 1.18 10.77
CA ASN A 120 -18.55 1.52 10.91
C ASN A 120 -19.32 1.41 9.58
N LYS A 121 -19.12 0.30 8.85
CA LYS A 121 -19.74 0.02 7.53
C LYS A 121 -19.30 0.96 6.40
N ILE A 122 -18.27 1.78 6.59
CA ILE A 122 -17.75 2.72 5.60
C ILE A 122 -16.33 2.33 5.16
N PRO A 123 -16.04 2.19 3.85
CA PRO A 123 -14.69 2.05 3.34
C PRO A 123 -13.81 3.24 3.74
N SER A 124 -12.72 2.95 4.44
CA SER A 124 -11.90 3.93 5.14
C SER A 124 -10.41 3.61 5.00
N ILE A 125 -9.57 4.58 5.40
CA ILE A 125 -8.15 4.37 5.70
C ILE A 125 -7.99 4.50 7.21
N ALA A 126 -7.30 3.54 7.84
CA ALA A 126 -7.04 3.55 9.28
C ALA A 126 -5.55 3.60 9.57
N VAL A 127 -5.19 4.33 10.62
CA VAL A 127 -3.84 4.37 11.16
C VAL A 127 -3.86 3.79 12.56
N TYR A 128 -2.99 2.82 12.79
CA TYR A 128 -2.84 2.13 14.06
C TYR A 128 -1.47 2.43 14.64
N SER A 129 -1.40 2.62 15.96
CA SER A 129 -0.15 2.52 16.71
C SER A 129 0.13 1.06 17.03
N ILE A 130 1.36 0.63 16.75
CA ILE A 130 1.86 -0.72 16.97
C ILE A 130 2.40 -0.80 18.40
N LYS A 131 1.81 -1.66 19.22
CA LYS A 131 2.31 -2.02 20.56
C LYS A 131 2.79 -3.48 20.55
N PRO A 132 3.62 -3.91 21.51
CA PRO A 132 4.21 -5.26 21.49
C PRO A 132 3.22 -6.42 21.39
N LYS A 133 1.97 -6.24 21.88
CA LYS A 133 0.95 -7.30 21.90
C LYS A 133 -0.40 -6.86 21.32
N SER A 134 -0.50 -5.66 20.78
CA SER A 134 -1.77 -5.13 20.30
C SER A 134 -1.59 -3.97 19.32
N LEU A 135 -2.66 -3.67 18.60
CA LEU A 135 -2.82 -2.42 17.86
C LEU A 135 -3.80 -1.50 18.58
N SER A 136 -3.56 -0.20 18.53
CA SER A 136 -4.55 0.81 18.91
C SER A 136 -4.81 1.73 17.75
N LEU A 137 -6.09 1.90 17.36
CA LEU A 137 -6.49 2.86 16.35
C LEU A 137 -6.08 4.28 16.80
N VAL A 138 -5.47 5.05 15.91
CA VAL A 138 -4.98 6.42 16.13
C VAL A 138 -5.74 7.43 15.27
N PHE A 139 -6.12 7.01 14.06
CA PHE A 139 -6.84 7.85 13.12
C PHE A 139 -7.64 6.97 12.16
N VAL A 140 -8.81 7.44 11.75
CA VAL A 140 -9.58 6.82 10.67
C VAL A 140 -10.17 7.91 9.79
N ASP A 141 -9.93 7.78 8.49
CA ASP A 141 -10.63 8.58 7.48
C ASP A 141 -11.85 7.82 6.95
N SER A 142 -13.01 8.14 7.49
CA SER A 142 -14.32 7.72 6.95
C SER A 142 -15.05 8.84 6.20
N LEU A 143 -14.56 10.09 6.23
CA LEU A 143 -15.31 11.28 5.81
C LEU A 143 -14.51 12.26 4.94
N PHE A 144 -13.19 12.38 5.15
CA PHE A 144 -12.27 13.19 4.35
C PHE A 144 -12.13 12.61 2.93
N GLY A 145 -12.38 11.30 2.78
CA GLY A 145 -12.63 10.68 1.49
C GLY A 145 -11.43 10.80 0.58
N VAL A 146 -10.33 10.16 0.96
CA VAL A 146 -9.10 10.17 0.18
C VAL A 146 -9.10 9.14 -0.95
N ILE A 147 -8.22 9.38 -1.93
CA ILE A 147 -7.86 8.46 -3.00
C ILE A 147 -6.75 7.53 -2.51
N ASP A 148 -5.67 8.13 -1.97
CA ASP A 148 -4.52 7.42 -1.44
C ASP A 148 -3.87 8.25 -0.31
N MET A 149 -3.10 7.58 0.54
CA MET A 149 -2.49 8.17 1.73
C MET A 149 -1.19 7.42 2.09
N CYS A 150 -0.18 8.16 2.53
CA CYS A 150 1.07 7.58 3.03
C CYS A 150 1.60 8.36 4.23
N PHE A 151 2.63 7.85 4.88
CA PHE A 151 3.32 8.63 5.92
C PHE A 151 4.03 9.84 5.30
N HIS A 152 4.18 10.91 6.06
CA HIS A 152 5.18 11.94 5.77
C HIS A 152 6.51 11.52 6.42
N PRO A 153 7.69 11.95 5.90
CA PRO A 153 8.96 11.71 6.57
C PRO A 153 9.04 12.29 8.00
N SER A 154 8.27 13.34 8.28
CA SER A 154 8.13 13.92 9.63
C SER A 154 7.21 13.06 10.49
N PRO A 155 7.53 12.87 11.79
CA PRO A 155 6.67 12.13 12.71
C PRO A 155 5.24 12.68 12.77
N ASN A 156 4.28 11.80 13.06
CA ASN A 156 2.88 12.14 13.32
C ASN A 156 2.20 12.94 12.20
N THR A 157 2.65 12.75 10.97
CA THR A 157 2.13 13.49 9.81
C THR A 157 1.85 12.51 8.68
N LEU A 158 0.70 12.65 8.05
CA LEU A 158 0.30 11.90 6.86
C LEU A 158 0.26 12.83 5.65
N LEU A 159 0.45 12.25 4.49
CA LEU A 159 0.18 12.88 3.20
C LEU A 159 -1.02 12.18 2.57
N ALA A 160 -1.91 12.96 1.98
CA ALA A 160 -3.17 12.47 1.44
C ALA A 160 -3.51 13.12 0.11
N LEU A 161 -4.16 12.34 -0.76
CA LEU A 161 -4.78 12.80 -1.99
C LEU A 161 -6.31 12.87 -1.79
N PRO A 162 -6.90 14.04 -1.47
CA PRO A 162 -8.34 14.17 -1.26
C PRO A 162 -9.14 13.90 -2.55
N ARG A 163 -10.20 13.08 -2.47
CA ARG A 163 -11.04 12.76 -3.64
C ARG A 163 -11.89 13.94 -4.10
N ALA A 164 -12.32 14.80 -3.18
CA ALA A 164 -13.14 15.97 -3.49
C ALA A 164 -12.33 17.10 -4.13
N MET A 165 -11.02 17.14 -3.88
CA MET A 165 -10.11 18.18 -4.39
C MET A 165 -9.05 17.50 -5.26
N THR A 166 -9.50 17.05 -6.43
CA THR A 166 -8.66 16.31 -7.38
C THR A 166 -7.47 17.14 -7.78
N GLY A 167 -6.27 16.59 -7.58
CA GLY A 167 -5.05 17.32 -7.88
C GLY A 167 -4.65 18.34 -6.82
N MET A 168 -5.07 18.15 -5.57
CA MET A 168 -4.39 18.76 -4.42
C MET A 168 -3.67 17.69 -3.61
N ILE A 169 -2.58 18.09 -2.94
CA ILE A 169 -1.92 17.26 -1.92
C ILE A 169 -2.13 17.90 -0.57
N SER A 170 -2.55 17.09 0.38
CA SER A 170 -2.89 17.51 1.74
C SER A 170 -1.95 16.86 2.74
N GLN A 171 -1.46 17.65 3.67
CA GLN A 171 -0.79 17.18 4.87
C GLN A 171 -1.80 17.13 6.02
N VAL A 172 -1.89 15.98 6.68
CA VAL A 172 -2.79 15.73 7.80
C VAL A 172 -1.95 15.45 9.04
N THR A 173 -2.06 16.29 10.06
CA THR A 173 -1.38 16.06 11.34
C THR A 173 -2.17 15.04 12.16
N LEU A 174 -1.51 13.95 12.56
CA LEU A 174 -2.09 12.94 13.44
C LEU A 174 -2.27 13.52 14.85
N PRO A 175 -3.40 13.25 15.52
CA PRO A 175 -3.59 13.65 16.90
C PRO A 175 -2.63 12.87 17.80
N ALA A 176 -2.14 13.50 18.87
CA ALA A 176 -1.24 12.85 19.83
C ALA A 176 -1.91 11.72 20.64
N THR A 177 -3.24 11.80 20.78
CA THR A 177 -4.09 10.79 21.41
C THR A 177 -5.40 10.70 20.64
N MET A 178 -5.99 9.50 20.56
CA MET A 178 -7.37 9.40 20.09
C MET A 178 -8.26 10.16 21.07
N PRO A 179 -9.09 11.09 20.60
CA PRO A 179 -10.14 11.68 21.42
C PRO A 179 -11.03 10.56 21.99
N GLU A 180 -11.30 10.58 23.29
CA GLU A 180 -12.21 9.62 23.94
C GLU A 180 -13.63 9.65 23.33
N HIS A 181 -14.00 10.81 22.79
CA HIS A 181 -15.19 11.05 21.99
C HIS A 181 -14.82 11.96 20.82
N TYR A 182 -15.45 11.76 19.66
CA TYR A 182 -15.29 12.66 18.52
C TYR A 182 -15.70 14.06 19.03
N SER A 183 -14.77 15.02 19.02
CA SER A 183 -15.10 16.39 19.40
C SER A 183 -15.05 17.22 18.13
N HIS A 184 -15.76 18.33 18.11
CA HIS A 184 -15.73 19.32 17.02
C HIS A 184 -14.29 19.82 16.70
N ARG A 185 -13.29 19.48 17.54
CA ARG A 185 -11.85 19.73 17.36
C ARG A 185 -11.09 18.60 16.62
N VAL A 186 -11.77 17.57 16.11
CA VAL A 186 -11.16 16.36 15.50
C VAL A 186 -11.07 16.44 13.97
N ILE A 187 -11.43 17.58 13.37
CA ILE A 187 -11.01 17.88 12.00
C ILE A 187 -9.50 18.18 12.07
N PRO A 188 -8.60 17.27 11.67
CA PRO A 188 -7.18 17.58 11.60
C PRO A 188 -7.00 18.87 10.80
N GLN A 189 -6.06 19.69 11.25
CA GLN A 189 -5.58 20.79 10.44
C GLN A 189 -5.01 20.21 9.14
N ILE A 190 -5.49 20.75 8.01
CA ILE A 190 -5.08 20.28 6.69
C ILE A 190 -4.26 21.38 6.03
N THR A 191 -3.00 21.07 5.74
CA THR A 191 -2.15 21.98 4.96
C THR A 191 -2.13 21.50 3.52
N PHE A 192 -2.53 22.35 2.58
CA PHE A 192 -2.41 22.08 1.17
C PHE A 192 -1.00 22.39 0.70
N LEU A 193 -0.30 21.34 0.27
CA LEU A 193 1.08 21.39 -0.18
C LEU A 193 1.22 21.70 -1.66
N GLY A 194 0.15 21.93 -2.40
CA GLY A 194 0.24 22.28 -3.81
C GLY A 194 -0.84 21.65 -4.67
N HIS A 195 -0.89 22.12 -5.91
CA HIS A 195 -1.84 21.67 -6.92
C HIS A 195 -1.07 21.16 -8.14
N PRO A 196 -0.86 19.83 -8.30
CA PRO A 196 -0.36 19.29 -9.55
C PRO A 196 -1.19 19.72 -10.75
N SER A 197 -0.57 19.85 -11.91
CA SER A 197 -1.26 20.15 -13.17
C SER A 197 -2.28 19.07 -13.58
N LYS A 198 -2.18 17.88 -12.99
CA LYS A 198 -3.02 16.72 -13.25
C LYS A 198 -3.55 16.07 -11.98
N ARG A 199 -4.63 15.30 -12.12
CA ARG A 199 -5.19 14.49 -11.04
C ARG A 199 -4.27 13.31 -10.72
N MET A 200 -3.55 13.40 -9.61
CA MET A 200 -2.76 12.30 -9.06
C MET A 200 -3.67 11.24 -8.44
N MET A 201 -3.30 9.97 -8.62
CA MET A 201 -4.08 8.82 -8.15
C MET A 201 -3.37 8.06 -7.04
N HIS A 202 -2.05 8.13 -6.98
CA HIS A 202 -1.25 7.42 -6.00
C HIS A 202 -0.21 8.32 -5.35
N ILE A 203 0.16 8.00 -4.12
CA ILE A 203 1.17 8.69 -3.34
C ILE A 203 2.06 7.71 -2.58
N ILE A 204 3.34 8.06 -2.46
CA ILE A 204 4.31 7.30 -1.67
C ILE A 204 5.33 8.21 -1.01
N SER A 205 5.66 7.93 0.25
CA SER A 205 6.69 8.66 1.00
C SER A 205 8.09 8.30 0.54
N CYS A 206 8.98 9.29 0.49
CA CYS A 206 10.41 9.04 0.59
C CYS A 206 10.72 8.71 2.07
N LYS A 207 11.63 7.78 2.35
CA LYS A 207 12.02 7.46 3.74
C LYS A 207 13.01 8.48 4.33
N THR A 208 13.54 9.39 3.50
CA THR A 208 14.50 10.44 3.85
C THR A 208 13.99 11.81 3.41
N THR A 209 14.58 12.85 4.00
CA THR A 209 14.23 14.26 3.74
C THR A 209 15.33 15.00 2.97
N THR A 210 16.25 14.29 2.31
CA THR A 210 17.47 14.89 1.75
C THR A 210 17.20 15.70 0.48
N HIS A 211 16.29 15.25 -0.39
CA HIS A 211 16.01 15.92 -1.67
C HIS A 211 14.53 15.99 -2.02
N HIS A 212 13.83 14.86 -1.98
CA HIS A 212 12.39 14.74 -2.19
C HIS A 212 11.76 14.11 -0.95
N GLN A 213 10.56 14.55 -0.58
CA GLN A 213 9.82 14.05 0.57
C GLN A 213 8.81 12.96 0.19
N PHE A 214 8.24 13.02 -1.00
CA PHE A 214 7.29 12.04 -1.51
C PHE A 214 7.17 12.11 -3.04
N ALA A 215 6.55 11.10 -3.63
CA ALA A 215 6.22 11.03 -5.05
C ALA A 215 4.73 10.75 -5.25
N THR A 216 4.19 11.25 -6.36
CA THR A 216 2.81 10.99 -6.80
C THR A 216 2.79 10.59 -8.27
N TRP A 217 1.78 9.82 -8.70
CA TRP A 217 1.60 9.53 -10.12
C TRP A 217 0.14 9.34 -10.53
N THR A 218 -0.09 9.41 -11.84
CA THR A 218 -1.42 9.28 -12.48
C THR A 218 -1.60 7.90 -13.13
N ASP A 219 -2.86 7.48 -13.31
CA ASP A 219 -3.23 6.31 -14.12
C ASP A 219 -3.67 6.67 -15.55
N ASP A 220 -3.28 7.86 -16.04
CA ASP A 220 -3.51 8.29 -17.42
C ASP A 220 -2.83 7.33 -18.41
N GLU A 221 -3.33 7.28 -19.66
CA GLU A 221 -2.67 6.56 -20.77
C GLU A 221 -1.18 6.92 -20.88
N ARG A 222 -0.87 8.20 -20.67
CA ARG A 222 0.50 8.74 -20.61
C ARG A 222 0.76 9.27 -19.20
N PRO A 223 1.28 8.41 -18.31
CA PRO A 223 1.31 8.73 -16.90
C PRO A 223 2.32 9.85 -16.61
N THR A 224 2.02 10.64 -15.59
CA THR A 224 2.91 11.65 -15.04
C THR A 224 3.39 11.17 -13.66
N ILE A 225 4.70 11.19 -13.44
CA ILE A 225 5.34 10.95 -12.14
C ILE A 225 5.83 12.31 -11.63
N SER A 226 5.40 12.71 -10.45
CA SER A 226 5.80 13.97 -9.83
C SER A 226 6.53 13.73 -8.50
N PHE A 227 7.64 14.44 -8.30
CA PHE A 227 8.38 14.45 -7.03
C PHE A 227 8.18 15.76 -6.31
N TRP A 228 8.03 15.67 -5.00
CA TRP A 228 7.65 16.79 -4.17
C TRP A 228 8.69 17.05 -3.09
N ARG A 229 8.95 18.33 -2.83
CA ARG A 229 9.71 18.78 -1.67
C ARG A 229 9.11 20.06 -1.11
N VAL A 230 9.10 20.19 0.20
CA VAL A 230 8.74 21.43 0.89
C VAL A 230 10.02 22.17 1.29
N SER A 231 10.03 23.49 1.08
CA SER A 231 11.12 24.38 1.45
C SER A 231 11.42 24.25 2.94
N PRO A 232 12.70 24.12 3.35
CA PRO A 232 13.07 24.12 4.76
C PRO A 232 13.06 25.52 5.39
N GLU A 233 12.86 26.59 4.61
CA GLU A 233 12.95 27.97 5.08
C GLU A 233 11.89 28.31 6.15
N PRO A 234 12.30 28.74 7.36
CA PRO A 234 11.36 29.18 8.39
C PRO A 234 10.55 30.40 7.93
N GLY A 235 9.22 30.34 8.06
CA GLY A 235 8.32 31.48 7.85
C GLY A 235 7.60 31.53 6.50
N ILE A 236 8.07 30.83 5.46
CA ILE A 236 7.34 30.70 4.19
C ILE A 236 7.47 29.25 3.69
N GLN A 237 6.46 28.42 3.99
CA GLN A 237 6.38 27.09 3.41
C GLN A 237 6.04 27.22 1.92
N ARG A 238 6.98 26.76 1.08
CA ARG A 238 6.77 26.62 -0.37
C ARG A 238 6.95 25.17 -0.72
N TRP A 239 6.15 24.69 -1.66
CA TRP A 239 6.38 23.40 -2.29
C TRP A 239 7.12 23.58 -3.60
N PHE A 240 7.82 22.53 -3.99
CA PHE A 240 8.39 22.37 -5.31
C PHE A 240 7.97 21.01 -5.84
N GLU A 241 7.50 21.00 -7.08
CA GLU A 241 7.15 19.81 -7.83
C GLU A 241 8.08 19.69 -9.02
N THR A 242 8.66 18.52 -9.22
CA THR A 242 9.27 18.15 -10.51
C THR A 242 8.43 17.04 -11.12
N SER A 243 7.72 17.36 -12.19
CA SER A 243 6.85 16.43 -12.92
C SER A 243 7.55 15.90 -14.16
N MET A 244 7.37 14.61 -14.42
CA MET A 244 7.86 13.89 -15.60
C MET A 244 6.67 13.21 -16.26
N GLN A 245 6.19 13.76 -17.38
CA GLN A 245 5.10 13.17 -18.15
C GLN A 245 5.67 12.27 -19.24
N LEU A 246 5.31 10.99 -19.22
CA LEU A 246 5.72 10.05 -20.27
C LEU A 246 5.10 10.46 -21.60
N MET A 247 5.87 10.34 -22.68
CA MET A 247 5.41 10.67 -24.04
C MET A 247 4.81 9.48 -24.79
N ILE A 248 4.97 8.27 -24.23
CA ILE A 248 4.42 7.03 -24.76
C ILE A 248 3.30 6.49 -23.86
N PRO A 249 2.31 5.79 -24.41
CA PRO A 249 1.35 5.03 -23.62
C PRO A 249 2.04 4.01 -22.73
N ALA A 250 1.75 4.03 -21.43
CA ALA A 250 2.31 3.07 -20.50
C ALA A 250 1.48 2.97 -19.21
N PHE A 251 1.56 1.82 -18.56
CA PHE A 251 0.96 1.57 -17.26
C PHE A 251 2.04 1.31 -16.20
N ILE A 252 1.95 2.02 -15.07
CA ILE A 252 2.85 1.86 -13.92
C ILE A 252 2.19 0.89 -12.94
N GLN A 253 2.66 -0.36 -12.89
CA GLN A 253 2.03 -1.38 -12.02
C GLN A 253 2.38 -1.23 -10.54
N ASN A 254 3.58 -0.73 -10.24
CA ASN A 254 4.05 -0.50 -8.88
C ASN A 254 5.24 0.46 -8.92
N LEU A 255 5.33 1.35 -7.93
CA LEU A 255 6.39 2.35 -7.83
C LEU A 255 6.83 2.47 -6.37
N GLN A 256 8.15 2.43 -6.15
CA GLN A 256 8.79 2.52 -4.84
C GLN A 256 9.98 3.47 -4.89
N VAL A 257 10.18 4.22 -3.81
CA VAL A 257 11.37 5.05 -3.62
C VAL A 257 12.34 4.30 -2.71
N ASP A 258 13.64 4.36 -3.03
CA ASP A 258 14.68 3.72 -2.21
C ASP A 258 14.79 4.36 -0.82
N SER A 259 15.49 3.69 0.11
CA SER A 259 15.55 4.19 1.49
C SER A 259 16.25 5.54 1.61
N LYS A 260 17.07 5.91 0.62
CA LYS A 260 17.80 7.17 0.57
C LYS A 260 17.04 8.30 -0.12
N GLY A 261 15.92 8.02 -0.79
CA GLY A 261 15.14 9.03 -1.52
C GLY A 261 15.80 9.45 -2.84
N ASP A 262 16.75 8.67 -3.34
CA ASP A 262 17.63 9.01 -4.44
C ASP A 262 17.31 8.25 -5.72
N ARG A 263 16.55 7.16 -5.63
CA ARG A 263 16.20 6.30 -6.76
C ARG A 263 14.74 5.93 -6.73
N LEU A 264 14.16 5.85 -7.91
CA LEU A 264 12.83 5.35 -8.17
C LEU A 264 12.92 3.96 -8.80
N GLY A 265 12.23 2.99 -8.22
CA GLY A 265 12.10 1.64 -8.75
C GLY A 265 10.65 1.39 -9.11
N PHE A 266 10.37 1.00 -10.34
CA PHE A 266 9.00 0.76 -10.77
C PHE A 266 8.91 -0.26 -11.92
N VAL A 267 7.72 -0.81 -12.10
CA VAL A 267 7.40 -1.70 -13.22
C VAL A 267 6.61 -0.91 -14.24
N LEU A 268 7.17 -0.81 -15.45
CA LEU A 268 6.55 -0.13 -16.58
C LEU A 268 6.10 -1.14 -17.62
N GLN A 269 4.81 -1.14 -17.92
CA GLN A 269 4.23 -1.94 -18.99
C GLN A 269 3.83 -1.02 -20.14
N THR A 270 4.37 -1.28 -21.33
CA THR A 270 3.94 -0.66 -22.59
C THR A 270 3.18 -1.69 -23.43
N GLU A 271 2.72 -1.30 -24.62
CA GLU A 271 2.16 -2.25 -25.59
C GLU A 271 3.21 -3.27 -26.08
N GLU A 272 4.48 -2.87 -26.11
CA GLU A 272 5.56 -3.65 -26.71
C GLU A 272 6.30 -4.52 -25.70
N TYR A 273 6.44 -4.06 -24.45
CA TYR A 273 7.27 -4.76 -23.45
C TYR A 273 6.85 -4.45 -22.01
N THR A 274 7.29 -5.31 -21.10
CA THR A 274 7.33 -5.00 -19.67
C THR A 274 8.78 -4.83 -19.24
N SER A 275 9.04 -3.78 -18.46
CA SER A 275 10.38 -3.51 -17.94
C SER A 275 10.35 -3.22 -16.45
N ILE A 276 11.42 -3.65 -15.78
CA ILE A 276 11.74 -3.17 -14.44
C ILE A 276 12.68 -1.97 -14.64
N ALA A 277 12.28 -0.82 -14.13
CA ALA A 277 12.97 0.45 -14.31
C ALA A 277 13.55 0.95 -12.99
N ILE A 278 14.82 1.38 -13.02
CA ILE A 278 15.47 2.14 -11.94
C ILE A 278 15.92 3.49 -12.48
N TRP A 279 15.33 4.57 -11.96
CA TRP A 279 15.64 5.95 -12.34
C TRP A 279 16.36 6.67 -11.19
N ASP A 280 17.47 7.33 -11.51
CA ASP A 280 18.23 8.13 -10.53
C ASP A 280 17.61 9.53 -10.39
N LEU A 281 17.27 9.93 -9.15
CA LEU A 281 16.68 11.22 -8.80
C LEU A 281 17.73 12.29 -8.43
N LYS A 282 18.96 11.87 -8.12
CA LYS A 282 20.03 12.73 -7.61
C LYS A 282 20.69 13.64 -8.65
N LYS A 283 20.61 13.28 -9.93
CA LYS A 283 21.30 14.00 -11.00
C LYS A 283 20.26 14.57 -11.95
N GLU A 284 20.46 15.81 -12.40
CA GLU A 284 19.72 16.38 -13.52
C GLU A 284 19.87 15.57 -14.83
N THR A 285 20.73 14.55 -14.83
CA THR A 285 21.05 13.70 -15.97
C THR A 285 19.99 12.63 -16.29
N ASP A 286 18.84 12.62 -15.59
CA ASP A 286 17.67 11.80 -15.92
C ASP A 286 18.02 10.34 -16.34
N ARG A 287 18.91 9.70 -15.55
CA ARG A 287 19.49 8.40 -15.93
C ARG A 287 18.44 7.31 -15.72
N GLN A 288 18.08 6.65 -16.81
CA GLN A 288 17.15 5.52 -16.83
C GLN A 288 17.91 4.21 -17.02
N ASN A 289 17.81 3.31 -16.05
CA ASN A 289 18.25 1.93 -16.18
C ASN A 289 16.99 1.06 -16.30
N ASN A 290 16.53 0.87 -17.53
CA ASN A 290 15.33 0.10 -17.85
C ASN A 290 15.75 -1.23 -18.47
N LEU A 291 15.30 -2.34 -17.89
CA LEU A 291 15.63 -3.68 -18.36
C LEU A 291 14.33 -4.44 -18.68
N MET A 292 14.21 -4.89 -19.92
CA MET A 292 13.04 -5.61 -20.42
C MET A 292 13.03 -7.04 -19.88
N ILE A 293 11.83 -7.49 -19.49
CA ILE A 293 11.54 -8.87 -19.17
C ILE A 293 10.57 -9.41 -20.21
N PRO A 294 10.82 -10.61 -20.78
CA PRO A 294 9.84 -11.28 -21.63
C PRO A 294 8.47 -11.38 -20.94
N SER A 295 7.40 -11.03 -21.65
CA SER A 295 6.06 -10.90 -21.07
C SER A 295 5.50 -12.23 -20.55
N ASP A 296 5.86 -13.34 -21.19
CA ASP A 296 5.57 -14.72 -20.79
C ASP A 296 6.27 -15.12 -19.48
N GLU A 297 7.41 -14.50 -19.19
CA GLU A 297 8.21 -14.76 -18.00
C GLU A 297 7.84 -13.91 -16.78
N PHE A 298 7.20 -12.75 -16.98
CA PHE A 298 7.00 -11.76 -15.91
C PHE A 298 5.74 -12.01 -15.07
N GLY A 299 4.59 -12.30 -15.69
CA GLY A 299 3.33 -12.49 -14.96
C GLY A 299 2.76 -11.23 -14.29
N GLN A 300 1.86 -11.40 -13.32
CA GLN A 300 1.23 -10.29 -12.60
C GLN A 300 2.08 -9.86 -11.40
N VAL A 301 2.31 -8.55 -11.25
CA VAL A 301 3.00 -8.00 -10.06
C VAL A 301 2.14 -8.18 -8.81
N LEU A 302 2.75 -8.75 -7.77
CA LEU A 302 2.15 -8.94 -6.44
C LEU A 302 2.61 -7.85 -5.48
N THR A 303 3.91 -7.56 -5.43
CA THR A 303 4.49 -6.49 -4.60
C THR A 303 5.86 -6.10 -5.13
N SER A 304 6.34 -4.90 -4.79
CA SER A 304 7.72 -4.49 -5.01
C SER A 304 8.29 -3.76 -3.80
N LYS A 305 9.61 -3.81 -3.61
CA LYS A 305 10.31 -3.14 -2.50
C LYS A 305 11.79 -2.97 -2.76
N TRP A 306 12.40 -1.99 -2.11
CA TRP A 306 13.85 -1.83 -2.04
C TRP A 306 14.41 -2.57 -0.83
N GLN A 307 15.42 -3.41 -1.06
CA GLN A 307 16.10 -4.19 0.00
C GLN A 307 17.59 -4.35 -0.31
N GLN A 308 18.36 -4.74 0.71
CA GLN A 308 19.76 -5.07 0.51
C GLN A 308 19.90 -6.26 -0.45
N PRO A 309 20.78 -6.16 -1.45
CA PRO A 309 20.99 -7.22 -2.42
C PRO A 309 21.58 -8.48 -1.78
N PHE A 310 21.35 -9.62 -2.42
CA PHE A 310 22.00 -10.89 -2.09
C PHE A 310 23.45 -10.87 -2.60
N ASN A 311 24.33 -10.13 -1.90
CA ASN A 311 25.71 -9.84 -2.34
C ASN A 311 26.55 -11.08 -2.66
N VAL A 312 26.26 -12.22 -2.01
CA VAL A 312 27.04 -13.45 -2.19
C VAL A 312 26.70 -14.17 -3.51
N VAL A 313 25.49 -13.96 -4.06
CA VAL A 313 25.02 -14.65 -5.27
C VAL A 313 25.00 -13.74 -6.49
N CYS A 314 24.69 -12.45 -6.31
CA CYS A 314 24.37 -11.56 -7.42
C CYS A 314 25.53 -10.68 -7.89
N GLY A 315 26.74 -10.94 -7.39
CA GLY A 315 27.94 -10.13 -7.63
C GLY A 315 27.97 -8.81 -6.84
N PRO A 316 29.06 -8.04 -6.93
CA PRO A 316 29.18 -6.76 -6.24
C PRO A 316 28.15 -5.77 -6.79
N THR A 317 27.26 -5.28 -5.93
CA THR A 317 26.38 -4.18 -6.28
C THR A 317 27.10 -2.86 -6.10
N THR A 318 26.93 -1.93 -7.04
CA THR A 318 27.43 -0.55 -6.89
C THR A 318 26.62 0.26 -5.87
N HIS A 319 25.57 -0.34 -5.32
CA HIS A 319 24.58 0.31 -4.47
C HIS A 319 24.19 -0.57 -3.28
N ASP A 320 23.87 0.08 -2.16
CA ASP A 320 23.47 -0.58 -0.91
C ASP A 320 22.11 -1.29 -1.00
N GLU A 321 21.29 -0.94 -1.99
CA GLU A 321 19.95 -1.52 -2.20
C GLU A 321 19.70 -1.85 -3.68
N ALA A 322 19.00 -2.95 -3.91
CA ALA A 322 18.44 -3.37 -5.18
C ALA A 322 16.90 -3.28 -5.14
N PHE A 323 16.30 -3.16 -6.32
CA PHE A 323 14.85 -3.11 -6.46
C PHE A 323 14.30 -4.50 -6.75
N TYR A 324 13.41 -4.98 -5.89
CA TYR A 324 12.81 -6.29 -6.00
C TYR A 324 11.35 -6.21 -6.42
N VAL A 325 10.94 -7.09 -7.32
CA VAL A 325 9.56 -7.22 -7.81
C VAL A 325 9.14 -8.67 -7.68
N LEU A 326 8.17 -8.95 -6.81
CA LEU A 326 7.54 -10.26 -6.71
C LEU A 326 6.35 -10.31 -7.67
N THR A 327 6.28 -11.38 -8.44
CA THR A 327 5.21 -11.65 -9.41
C THR A 327 4.63 -13.05 -9.22
N THR A 328 3.58 -13.36 -9.97
CA THR A 328 3.05 -14.73 -10.09
C THR A 328 4.01 -15.71 -10.77
N LYS A 329 5.12 -15.24 -11.36
CA LYS A 329 6.13 -16.08 -12.03
C LYS A 329 7.44 -16.21 -11.25
N GLY A 330 7.62 -15.39 -10.22
CA GLY A 330 8.81 -15.43 -9.37
C GLY A 330 9.18 -14.08 -8.80
N LEU A 331 10.28 -14.07 -8.06
CA LEU A 331 10.92 -12.87 -7.53
C LEU A 331 12.00 -12.39 -8.51
N PHE A 332 11.94 -11.13 -8.90
CA PHE A 332 12.94 -10.48 -9.73
C PHE A 332 13.71 -9.46 -8.90
N MET A 333 15.02 -9.36 -9.11
CA MET A 333 15.88 -8.34 -8.50
C MET A 333 16.61 -7.58 -9.59
N HIS A 334 16.42 -6.26 -9.62
CA HIS A 334 17.16 -5.34 -10.47
C HIS A 334 18.24 -4.62 -9.63
N ASN A 335 19.52 -4.88 -9.92
CA ASN A 335 20.64 -4.28 -9.17
C ASN A 335 21.18 -2.97 -9.78
N GLY A 336 20.68 -2.59 -10.96
CA GLY A 336 21.05 -1.37 -11.69
C GLY A 336 21.57 -1.67 -13.09
N SER A 337 22.14 -2.85 -13.31
CA SER A 337 22.70 -3.29 -14.59
C SER A 337 22.17 -4.64 -15.06
N GLN A 338 21.69 -5.47 -14.14
CA GLN A 338 21.28 -6.84 -14.39
C GLN A 338 19.98 -7.18 -13.65
N ILE A 339 19.28 -8.19 -14.16
CA ILE A 339 18.12 -8.78 -13.49
C ILE A 339 18.39 -10.25 -13.14
N TRP A 340 18.17 -10.57 -11.87
CA TRP A 340 18.19 -11.92 -11.33
C TRP A 340 16.76 -12.37 -11.07
N LYS A 341 16.43 -13.63 -11.39
CA LYS A 341 15.10 -14.22 -11.19
C LYS A 341 15.19 -15.47 -10.33
N TRP A 342 14.37 -15.52 -9.29
CA TRP A 342 14.04 -16.74 -8.57
C TRP A 342 12.63 -17.15 -9.00
N PRO A 343 12.45 -18.30 -9.68
CA PRO A 343 11.13 -18.79 -10.06
C PRO A 343 10.18 -18.89 -8.86
N GLN A 344 8.86 -18.90 -9.10
CA GLN A 344 7.93 -19.25 -8.05
C GLN A 344 8.20 -20.66 -7.53
N THR A 345 8.13 -20.81 -6.21
CA THR A 345 8.17 -22.08 -5.50
C THR A 345 6.87 -22.87 -5.76
N GLU A 346 6.86 -24.18 -5.49
CA GLU A 346 5.62 -24.98 -5.62
C GLU A 346 4.49 -24.41 -4.77
N ILE A 347 4.85 -23.84 -3.61
CA ILE A 347 3.97 -23.12 -2.71
C ILE A 347 4.09 -21.62 -3.04
N PRO A 348 3.11 -20.97 -3.69
CA PRO A 348 3.32 -19.63 -4.25
C PRO A 348 3.50 -18.54 -3.19
N MET A 349 4.58 -17.77 -3.32
CA MET A 349 4.85 -16.60 -2.48
C MET A 349 3.83 -15.47 -2.75
N THR A 350 3.29 -14.86 -1.70
CA THR A 350 2.38 -13.69 -1.81
C THR A 350 3.04 -12.38 -1.36
N ASN A 351 4.02 -12.46 -0.45
CA ASN A 351 4.89 -11.36 -0.02
C ASN A 351 6.18 -11.95 0.50
N PHE A 352 7.24 -11.15 0.61
CA PHE A 352 8.56 -11.62 1.03
C PHE A 352 9.32 -10.57 1.84
N TYR A 353 10.31 -10.99 2.61
CA TYR A 353 11.25 -10.15 3.33
C TYR A 353 12.63 -10.81 3.35
N SER A 354 13.66 -10.10 2.85
CA SER A 354 15.05 -10.58 2.88
C SER A 354 15.79 -10.04 4.10
N THR A 355 16.51 -10.91 4.80
CA THR A 355 17.38 -10.52 5.93
C THR A 355 18.84 -10.54 5.52
N LYS A 356 19.47 -9.35 5.48
CA LYS A 356 20.92 -9.16 5.29
C LYS A 356 21.54 -9.98 4.14
N GLY A 357 20.75 -10.31 3.12
CA GLY A 357 21.20 -11.08 1.97
C GLY A 357 21.38 -12.58 2.17
N ILE A 358 20.88 -13.17 3.27
CA ILE A 358 21.11 -14.57 3.65
C ILE A 358 19.83 -15.42 3.52
N TYR A 359 18.71 -14.91 4.03
CA TYR A 359 17.44 -15.62 4.07
C TYR A 359 16.32 -14.81 3.44
N ILE A 360 15.40 -15.50 2.77
CA ILE A 360 14.13 -14.94 2.29
C ILE A 360 13.01 -15.56 3.09
N PHE A 361 12.33 -14.74 3.89
CA PHE A 361 11.07 -15.09 4.52
C PHE A 361 9.93 -14.74 3.57
N TYR A 362 8.94 -15.60 3.42
CA TYR A 362 7.78 -15.30 2.60
C TYR A 362 6.51 -15.90 3.20
N VAL A 363 5.36 -15.34 2.83
CA VAL A 363 4.05 -15.86 3.21
C VAL A 363 3.35 -16.43 1.99
N ASN A 364 2.84 -17.66 2.09
CA ASN A 364 2.15 -18.32 0.98
C ASN A 364 0.66 -17.93 0.88
N THR A 365 -0.04 -18.51 -0.08
CA THR A 365 -1.48 -18.27 -0.32
C THR A 365 -2.41 -18.81 0.77
N GLU A 366 -1.90 -19.66 1.67
CA GLU A 366 -2.60 -20.22 2.82
C GLU A 366 -2.39 -19.40 4.11
N GLY A 367 -1.41 -18.47 4.09
CA GLY A 367 -1.03 -17.61 5.20
C GLY A 367 0.09 -18.17 6.08
N GLU A 368 0.81 -19.18 5.60
CA GLU A 368 1.94 -19.79 6.30
C GLU A 368 3.24 -19.04 6.02
N LEU A 369 4.09 -18.90 7.04
CA LEU A 369 5.43 -18.34 6.89
C LEU A 369 6.43 -19.45 6.51
N HIS A 370 7.17 -19.20 5.44
CA HIS A 370 8.23 -20.06 4.93
C HIS A 370 9.55 -19.29 4.87
N MET A 371 10.66 -20.01 4.92
CA MET A 371 12.01 -19.46 4.77
C MET A 371 12.77 -20.21 3.68
N ILE A 372 13.52 -19.46 2.87
CA ILE A 372 14.46 -19.97 1.86
C ILE A 372 15.87 -19.52 2.26
N SER A 373 16.81 -20.46 2.32
CA SER A 373 18.25 -20.16 2.46
C SER A 373 18.88 -19.94 1.10
N VAL A 374 19.61 -18.83 0.94
CA VAL A 374 20.29 -18.48 -0.31
C VAL A 374 21.67 -19.15 -0.42
N HIS A 375 22.15 -19.80 0.65
CA HIS A 375 23.54 -20.28 0.77
C HIS A 375 23.76 -21.79 0.64
N GLU A 376 22.73 -22.63 0.78
CA GLU A 376 22.93 -24.08 0.88
C GLU A 376 22.25 -24.83 -0.27
N GLY A 377 23.04 -25.28 -1.25
CA GLY A 377 22.71 -26.53 -1.95
C GLY A 377 22.96 -26.64 -3.45
N ASP A 378 23.00 -25.55 -4.24
CA ASP A 378 23.25 -25.69 -5.69
C ASP A 378 23.83 -24.41 -6.29
N VAL A 379 24.87 -24.57 -7.10
CA VAL A 379 25.46 -23.51 -7.95
C VAL A 379 24.43 -23.02 -8.99
N ASN A 380 23.34 -23.77 -9.19
CA ASN A 380 22.16 -23.42 -9.99
C ASN A 380 20.90 -23.02 -9.18
N ALA A 381 20.93 -23.06 -7.84
CA ALA A 381 19.86 -22.54 -6.96
C ALA A 381 20.05 -21.05 -6.61
N GLY A 382 21.19 -20.47 -7.00
CA GLY A 382 21.33 -19.02 -7.12
C GLY A 382 20.31 -18.49 -8.13
N GLY A 383 19.82 -17.26 -7.93
CA GLY A 383 18.90 -16.64 -8.88
C GLY A 383 19.41 -16.80 -10.32
N ILE A 384 18.50 -17.03 -11.26
CA ILE A 384 18.85 -17.14 -12.67
C ILE A 384 19.14 -15.73 -13.17
N LEU A 385 20.38 -15.45 -13.56
CA LEU A 385 20.70 -14.22 -14.27
C LEU A 385 19.96 -14.25 -15.61
N LEU A 386 18.98 -13.37 -15.76
CA LEU A 386 18.26 -13.23 -17.02
C LEU A 386 19.14 -12.46 -18.00
N LYS A 387 19.15 -12.93 -19.26
CA LYS A 387 19.65 -12.13 -20.39
C LYS A 387 18.65 -11.01 -20.69
N SER A 388 18.54 -10.05 -19.79
CA SER A 388 17.67 -8.89 -19.94
C SER A 388 18.20 -7.99 -21.05
N GLN A 389 17.35 -7.63 -22.00
CA GLN A 389 17.66 -6.63 -23.00
C GLN A 389 17.42 -5.24 -22.42
N LYS A 390 18.29 -4.28 -22.74
CA LYS A 390 18.10 -2.90 -22.34
C LYS A 390 16.86 -2.35 -23.05
N ALA A 391 15.88 -1.86 -22.28
CA ALA A 391 14.73 -1.20 -22.87
C ALA A 391 15.16 0.15 -23.46
N PRO A 392 14.48 0.65 -24.52
CA PRO A 392 14.70 2.01 -24.97
C PRO A 392 14.46 3.00 -23.81
N PRO A 393 15.22 4.11 -23.74
CA PRO A 393 14.91 5.19 -22.81
C PRO A 393 13.48 5.67 -23.07
N VAL A 394 12.70 5.83 -22.01
CA VAL A 394 11.32 6.28 -22.11
C VAL A 394 11.34 7.79 -22.26
N PRO A 395 10.84 8.35 -23.38
CA PRO A 395 10.81 9.79 -23.56
C PRO A 395 9.79 10.41 -22.60
N PHE A 396 10.15 11.54 -21.99
CA PHE A 396 9.26 12.31 -21.13
C PHE A 396 9.48 13.81 -21.27
N VAL A 397 8.46 14.59 -20.93
CA VAL A 397 8.57 16.04 -20.74
C VAL A 397 8.71 16.33 -19.25
N LYS A 398 9.75 17.08 -18.90
CA LYS A 398 10.06 17.48 -17.53
C LYS A 398 9.62 18.92 -17.30
N ALA A 399 8.89 19.16 -16.22
CA ALA A 399 8.50 20.50 -15.80
C ALA A 399 8.68 20.64 -14.28
N THR A 400 9.29 21.75 -13.85
CA THR A 400 9.45 22.07 -12.44
C THR A 400 8.59 23.27 -12.09
N MET A 401 7.75 23.10 -11.05
CA MET A 401 6.87 24.14 -10.54
C MET A 401 7.19 24.40 -9.07
N LYS A 402 6.81 25.58 -8.58
CA LYS A 402 6.87 25.93 -7.15
C LYS A 402 5.73 26.86 -6.80
N GLY A 403 5.23 26.76 -5.57
CA GLY A 403 4.13 27.59 -5.10
C GLY A 403 4.12 27.74 -3.58
N PRO A 404 3.29 28.65 -3.04
CA PRO A 404 3.03 28.71 -1.61
C PRO A 404 2.28 27.46 -1.13
N CYS A 405 2.51 27.06 0.11
CA CYS A 405 1.64 26.12 0.80
C CYS A 405 0.50 26.91 1.48
N ASP A 406 -0.74 26.46 1.30
CA ASP A 406 -1.92 27.11 1.89
C ASP A 406 -2.41 26.29 3.07
N THR A 407 -2.67 26.94 4.20
CA THR A 407 -3.23 26.26 5.38
C THR A 407 -4.72 26.50 5.43
N ALA A 408 -5.52 25.44 5.52
CA ALA A 408 -6.96 25.53 5.65
C ALA A 408 -7.48 24.65 6.79
N VAL A 409 -8.56 25.08 7.43
CA VAL A 409 -9.31 24.22 8.35
C VAL A 409 -10.27 23.41 7.47
N GLY A 410 -9.97 22.13 7.31
CA GLY A 410 -10.44 21.27 6.23
C GLY A 410 -11.92 20.88 6.20
N VAL A 411 -12.82 21.65 6.81
CA VAL A 411 -14.27 21.38 6.86
C VAL A 411 -14.84 21.07 5.46
N HIS A 412 -14.38 21.79 4.44
CA HIS A 412 -14.78 21.64 3.04
C HIS A 412 -14.34 20.34 2.37
N CYS A 413 -13.43 19.59 2.99
CA CYS A 413 -12.98 18.30 2.50
C CYS A 413 -13.82 17.13 3.03
N TYR A 414 -14.68 17.36 4.03
CA TYR A 414 -15.58 16.36 4.58
C TYR A 414 -16.87 16.29 3.77
N ARG A 415 -17.56 15.16 3.80
CA ARG A 415 -18.82 14.93 3.07
C ARG A 415 -20.00 14.63 4.01
N CYS A 416 -21.23 15.05 3.65
CA CYS A 416 -22.45 14.69 4.40
C CYS A 416 -22.54 13.17 4.50
N SER A 417 -22.75 12.63 5.71
CA SER A 417 -22.93 11.20 5.96
C SER A 417 -24.08 10.60 5.14
N ASN A 418 -25.12 11.41 4.85
CA ASN A 418 -26.24 11.03 4.02
C ASN A 418 -25.98 11.27 2.52
N CYS A 419 -26.02 12.52 2.04
CA CYS A 419 -25.98 12.82 0.60
C CYS A 419 -24.57 12.82 -0.02
N ARG A 420 -23.50 12.66 0.78
CA ARG A 420 -22.09 12.68 0.36
C ARG A 420 -21.61 13.97 -0.31
N MET A 421 -22.38 15.06 -0.22
CA MET A 421 -21.93 16.39 -0.68
C MET A 421 -20.84 16.96 0.24
N PRO A 422 -19.85 17.70 -0.29
CA PRO A 422 -18.88 18.44 0.51
C PRO A 422 -19.55 19.35 1.54
N LEU A 423 -18.99 19.43 2.74
CA LEU A 423 -19.55 20.17 3.86
C LEU A 423 -19.05 21.62 3.85
N ILE A 424 -19.98 22.58 3.73
CA ILE A 424 -19.65 24.01 3.86
C ILE A 424 -19.78 24.43 5.33
N HIS A 425 -20.88 24.02 5.98
CA HIS A 425 -21.12 24.18 7.41
C HIS A 425 -21.65 22.85 7.98
N PRO A 426 -20.80 22.02 8.58
CA PRO A 426 -21.19 20.69 9.03
C PRO A 426 -22.11 20.80 10.24
N LEU A 427 -23.28 20.16 10.17
CA LEU A 427 -24.05 19.82 11.36
C LEU A 427 -23.49 18.51 11.92
N VAL A 428 -22.96 18.56 13.12
CA VAL A 428 -22.42 17.37 13.80
C VAL A 428 -23.52 16.81 14.71
N CYS A 429 -23.83 15.52 14.56
CA CYS A 429 -24.76 14.80 15.40
C CYS A 429 -24.05 13.61 16.02
N SER A 430 -24.21 13.41 17.33
CA SER A 430 -23.76 12.21 18.03
C SER A 430 -24.96 11.33 18.36
N SER A 431 -24.96 10.08 17.90
CA SER A 431 -25.93 9.05 18.31
C SER A 431 -25.22 7.71 18.45
N ASP A 432 -25.36 7.03 19.58
CA ASP A 432 -24.84 5.68 19.85
C ASP A 432 -23.33 5.49 19.55
N GLY A 433 -22.52 6.50 19.88
CA GLY A 433 -21.06 6.46 19.65
C GLY A 433 -20.63 6.72 18.21
N LEU A 434 -21.57 6.97 17.30
CA LEU A 434 -21.31 7.43 15.93
C LEU A 434 -21.57 8.93 15.84
N GLU A 435 -20.50 9.71 15.64
CA GLU A 435 -20.62 11.12 15.28
C GLU A 435 -20.63 11.27 13.75
N CYS A 436 -21.74 11.79 13.21
CA CYS A 436 -21.95 12.00 11.78
C CYS A 436 -22.00 13.49 11.46
N CYS A 437 -21.48 13.86 10.29
CA CYS A 437 -21.51 15.24 9.80
C CYS A 437 -22.52 15.36 8.64
N TYR A 438 -23.38 16.37 8.66
CA TYR A 438 -24.41 16.59 7.65
C TYR A 438 -24.29 17.97 6.99
N CYS A 439 -24.64 18.08 5.71
CA CYS A 439 -24.56 19.36 4.98
C CYS A 439 -25.73 20.31 5.30
N SER A 440 -26.82 19.77 5.84
CA SER A 440 -28.02 20.52 6.18
C SER A 440 -28.87 19.73 7.18
N LYS A 441 -29.78 20.44 7.85
CA LYS A 441 -30.74 19.83 8.79
C LYS A 441 -31.62 18.81 8.06
N SER A 442 -32.01 19.09 6.83
CA SER A 442 -32.72 18.13 5.96
C SER A 442 -31.89 16.87 5.69
N CYS A 443 -30.59 17.01 5.37
CA CYS A 443 -29.68 15.87 5.14
C CYS A 443 -29.59 14.98 6.40
N GLN A 444 -29.62 15.60 7.58
CA GLN A 444 -29.62 14.93 8.88
C GLN A 444 -30.96 14.26 9.19
N GLU A 445 -32.07 14.98 9.03
CA GLU A 445 -33.44 14.51 9.29
C GLU A 445 -33.84 13.37 8.35
N GLU A 446 -33.37 13.33 7.10
CA GLU A 446 -33.58 12.18 6.20
C GLU A 446 -32.77 10.95 6.61
N HIS A 447 -31.62 11.15 7.24
CA HIS A 447 -30.76 10.06 7.71
C HIS A 447 -31.23 9.50 9.06
N TRP A 448 -31.95 10.28 9.85
CA TRP A 448 -32.41 9.89 11.18
C TRP A 448 -33.41 8.71 11.15
N PRO A 449 -34.41 8.67 10.24
CA PRO A 449 -35.25 7.49 10.01
C PRO A 449 -34.43 6.27 9.62
N MET A 450 -33.35 6.44 8.84
CA MET A 450 -32.46 5.34 8.49
C MET A 450 -31.67 4.85 9.70
N LEU A 451 -31.14 5.70 10.57
CA LEU A 451 -30.44 5.27 11.81
C LEU A 451 -31.36 4.48 12.75
N VAL A 452 -32.61 4.92 12.88
CA VAL A 452 -33.65 4.17 13.62
C VAL A 452 -33.95 2.82 12.95
N ALA A 453 -33.89 2.76 11.61
CA ALA A 453 -34.11 1.54 10.83
C ALA A 453 -32.85 0.66 10.63
N VAL A 454 -31.63 1.14 10.81
CA VAL A 454 -30.35 0.38 10.66
C VAL A 454 -30.14 -0.61 11.82
N ASN A 455 -30.94 -0.50 12.89
CA ASN A 455 -31.14 -1.57 13.86
C ASN A 455 -32.00 -2.73 13.32
N SER A 456 -32.40 -2.67 12.04
CA SER A 456 -32.87 -3.80 11.26
C SER A 456 -31.99 -3.98 10.01
N TYR A 457 -31.59 -5.23 9.74
CA TYR A 457 -30.70 -5.59 8.64
C TYR A 457 -31.26 -5.13 7.29
N PHE A 458 -30.49 -4.32 6.55
CA PHE A 458 -30.76 -4.05 5.13
C PHE A 458 -29.50 -4.14 4.29
N SER A 459 -29.61 -4.87 3.18
CA SER A 459 -28.60 -5.03 2.12
C SER A 459 -28.59 -3.78 1.24
N LEU A 460 -27.40 -3.25 0.96
CA LEU A 460 -27.20 -2.17 -0.02
C LEU A 460 -26.69 -2.75 -1.33
N ASP A 461 -27.42 -2.48 -2.41
CA ASP A 461 -27.00 -2.72 -3.79
C ASP A 461 -25.87 -1.73 -4.21
N PRO A 462 -24.94 -2.13 -5.10
CA PRO A 462 -23.83 -1.28 -5.51
C PRO A 462 -24.25 -0.24 -6.58
N ASP A 463 -24.15 1.03 -6.21
CA ASP A 463 -23.89 2.22 -7.06
C ASP A 463 -24.67 2.36 -8.39
N ILE A 464 -25.79 3.09 -8.35
CA ILE A 464 -26.49 3.62 -9.54
C ILE A 464 -25.76 4.87 -10.05
N ARG A 465 -24.63 4.71 -10.76
CA ARG A 465 -24.00 5.80 -11.56
C ARG A 465 -23.42 5.34 -12.89
N THR A 466 -23.96 4.28 -13.48
CA THR A 466 -23.65 3.89 -14.85
C THR A 466 -24.91 3.74 -15.69
N HIS A 467 -25.54 4.86 -16.07
CA HIS A 467 -26.21 5.01 -17.36
C HIS A 467 -26.40 6.50 -17.70
N PRO A 468 -26.09 6.93 -18.94
CA PRO A 468 -26.37 8.30 -19.39
C PRO A 468 -27.87 8.41 -19.68
N SER A 469 -28.60 9.22 -18.91
CA SER A 469 -30.01 9.45 -19.17
C SER A 469 -30.19 10.33 -20.40
N LYS A 470 -31.03 9.80 -21.30
CA LYS A 470 -31.51 10.42 -22.53
C LYS A 470 -32.14 11.78 -22.26
N THR A 471 -31.90 12.69 -23.20
CA THR A 471 -32.59 13.96 -23.38
C THR A 471 -34.11 13.80 -23.33
N SER A 472 -34.78 14.38 -22.33
CA SER A 472 -36.21 14.64 -22.37
C SER A 472 -36.45 16.00 -23.02
N LYS A 473 -37.23 15.98 -24.10
CA LYS A 473 -37.65 17.16 -24.86
C LYS A 473 -38.65 17.97 -24.04
N PHE A 474 -38.37 19.27 -23.97
CA PHE A 474 -39.32 20.32 -23.61
C PHE A 474 -40.56 20.26 -24.51
N THR A 475 -41.76 20.33 -23.93
CA THR A 475 -42.97 20.84 -24.60
C THR A 475 -43.72 21.76 -23.63
N PRO A 476 -44.10 22.99 -24.04
CA PRO A 476 -44.83 23.92 -23.20
C PRO A 476 -46.35 23.81 -23.43
N GLY A 477 -47.12 23.81 -22.36
CA GLY A 477 -48.57 23.97 -22.39
C GLY A 477 -49.11 24.29 -20.99
N GLY A 478 -49.45 25.55 -20.74
CA GLY A 478 -50.41 25.90 -19.69
C GLY A 478 -51.82 26.00 -20.29
N PRO A 479 -52.81 26.62 -19.60
CA PRO A 479 -53.07 26.71 -18.15
C PRO A 479 -54.56 26.41 -17.81
N LEU A 480 -54.95 26.68 -16.54
CA LEU A 480 -56.31 26.72 -15.95
C LEU A 480 -56.79 25.36 -15.39
N SER A 481 -57.36 25.23 -14.18
CA SER A 481 -58.09 26.20 -13.35
C SER A 481 -58.12 25.79 -11.87
N SER A 482 -58.13 26.84 -11.04
CA SER A 482 -58.62 27.00 -9.66
C SER A 482 -59.49 25.93 -9.00
N HIS A 483 -59.23 25.68 -7.71
CA HIS A 483 -60.15 26.08 -6.63
C HIS A 483 -59.45 26.19 -5.26
N TYR A 484 -59.83 27.26 -4.56
CA TYR A 484 -59.57 27.70 -3.17
C TYR A 484 -59.90 26.61 -2.11
N MET A 485 -59.44 26.63 -0.84
CA MET A 485 -59.52 27.68 0.17
C MET A 485 -58.53 27.47 1.34
N LEU A 486 -58.21 28.60 1.99
CA LEU A 486 -57.52 28.78 3.28
C LEU A 486 -58.54 28.82 4.44
N HIS A 487 -58.05 28.45 5.64
CA HIS A 487 -58.61 28.61 7.01
C HIS A 487 -59.86 27.77 7.33
N ASP A 488 -59.95 27.00 8.42
CA ASP A 488 -59.25 27.01 9.72
C ASP A 488 -58.33 25.81 10.00
#